data_AF-A0A4P8R8H8-F1
#
_entry.id   AF-A0A4P8R8H8-F1
#
_cell.length_a   1.000
_cell.length_b   1.000
_cell.length_c   1.000
_cell.angle_alpha   90.00
_cell.angle_beta   90.00
_cell.angle_gamma   90.00
#
_symmetry.space_group_name_H-M   'P 1'
#
loop_
_entity.id
_entity.type
_entity.pdbx_description
1 polymer ?
#
loop_
_entity_poly.entity_id
_entity_poly.type
_entity_poly.pdbx_seq_one_letter_code
_entity_poly.pdbx_strand_id
1 'polypeptide(L)'
;MTTIDPDLDALLRALERTIDDLDDDGWQRPTPCTEWDVAALVDHLTTDLHRFAAGMRGEEVDGSADAGGAEDRAAAFGEAAAQLRAAYDEGHEAQVDWQLAELATHAWDLRTATGTTTEDLDASAAERGLDFVTRNLADDRRGDAFSPAVEPRAGADAYERLAAFSGRSVAAAQ
;
A
#
# COMPACT_ATOMS: atom_id res chain seq x y z
N MET A 1 -9.03 12.25 -22.26
CA MET A 1 -8.96 10.95 -21.60
C MET A 1 -8.05 11.15 -20.43
N THR A 2 -8.66 11.25 -19.25
CA THR A 2 -7.90 11.16 -18.02
C THR A 2 -7.39 9.73 -17.94
N THR A 3 -6.10 9.57 -17.76
CA THR A 3 -5.48 8.27 -17.52
C THR A 3 -5.08 8.22 -16.06
N ILE A 4 -5.09 7.03 -15.47
CA ILE A 4 -4.55 6.81 -14.13
C ILE A 4 -3.16 7.43 -13.99
N ASP A 5 -2.87 7.97 -12.80
CA ASP A 5 -1.55 8.48 -12.45
C ASP A 5 -0.48 7.37 -12.68
N PRO A 6 0.61 7.66 -13.40
CA PRO A 6 1.56 6.63 -13.80
C PRO A 6 2.30 6.00 -12.61
N ASP A 7 2.56 6.75 -11.54
CA ASP A 7 3.21 6.21 -10.34
C ASP A 7 2.27 5.25 -9.61
N LEU A 8 0.98 5.61 -9.56
CA LEU A 8 -0.05 4.75 -8.97
C LEU A 8 -0.24 3.46 -9.77
N ASP A 9 -0.34 3.53 -11.10
CA ASP A 9 -0.49 2.33 -11.93
C ASP A 9 0.75 1.43 -11.87
N ALA A 10 1.95 2.00 -11.87
CA ALA A 10 3.19 1.25 -11.73
C ALA A 10 3.26 0.50 -10.39
N LEU A 11 2.87 1.16 -9.30
CA LEU A 11 2.84 0.57 -7.96
C LEU A 11 1.79 -0.54 -7.85
N LEU A 12 0.57 -0.32 -8.39
CA LEU A 12 -0.47 -1.36 -8.45
C LEU A 12 0.02 -2.61 -9.18
N ARG A 13 0.66 -2.44 -10.35
CA ARG A 13 1.23 -3.56 -11.11
C ARG A 13 2.32 -4.31 -10.35
N ALA A 14 3.10 -3.60 -9.52
CA ALA A 14 4.13 -4.23 -8.71
C ALA A 14 3.55 -5.02 -7.54
N LEU A 15 2.48 -4.50 -6.90
CA LEU A 15 1.73 -5.20 -5.87
C LEU A 15 1.05 -6.45 -6.43
N GLU A 16 0.36 -6.34 -7.58
CA GLU A 16 -0.25 -7.48 -8.29
C GLU A 16 0.77 -8.61 -8.49
N ARG A 17 1.95 -8.30 -9.08
CA ARG A 17 3.01 -9.29 -9.26
C ARG A 17 3.51 -9.89 -7.93
N THR A 18 3.72 -9.06 -6.92
CA THR A 18 4.21 -9.52 -5.61
C THR A 18 3.22 -10.48 -4.96
N ILE A 19 1.92 -10.21 -5.10
CA ILE A 19 0.83 -11.03 -4.55
C ILE A 19 0.66 -12.33 -5.36
N ASP A 20 0.72 -12.25 -6.68
CA ASP A 20 0.64 -13.43 -7.57
C ASP A 20 1.81 -14.42 -7.35
N ASP A 21 2.97 -13.92 -6.93
CA ASP A 21 4.16 -14.73 -6.67
C ASP A 21 4.18 -15.36 -5.26
N LEU A 22 3.16 -15.13 -4.42
CA LEU A 22 3.07 -15.73 -3.09
C LEU A 22 2.85 -17.24 -3.16
N ASP A 23 3.62 -17.99 -2.38
CA ASP A 23 3.37 -19.40 -2.12
C ASP A 23 2.33 -19.60 -1.00
N ASP A 24 1.88 -20.85 -0.83
CA ASP A 24 0.84 -21.19 0.16
C ASP A 24 1.21 -20.76 1.59
N ASP A 25 2.50 -20.89 1.96
CA ASP A 25 3.01 -20.49 3.28
C ASP A 25 3.19 -18.96 3.40
N GLY A 26 3.36 -18.27 2.27
CA GLY A 26 3.59 -16.83 2.17
C GLY A 26 2.50 -15.99 2.82
N TRP A 27 1.25 -16.45 2.69
CA TRP A 27 0.05 -15.78 3.20
C TRP A 27 0.01 -15.64 4.73
N GLN A 28 0.65 -16.55 5.47
CA GLN A 28 0.63 -16.56 6.94
C GLN A 28 1.88 -15.92 7.56
N ARG A 29 2.77 -15.34 6.73
CA ARG A 29 3.99 -14.70 7.22
C ARG A 29 3.65 -13.41 7.96
N PRO A 30 4.28 -13.12 9.12
CA PRO A 30 4.09 -11.86 9.81
C PRO A 30 4.64 -10.71 8.95
N THR A 31 3.98 -9.55 9.01
CA THR A 31 4.46 -8.34 8.35
C THR A 31 5.08 -7.37 9.37
N PRO A 32 5.87 -6.37 8.93
CA PRO A 32 6.30 -5.28 9.80
C PRO A 32 5.15 -4.43 10.34
N CYS A 33 3.99 -4.43 9.66
CA CYS A 33 2.74 -3.94 10.23
C CYS A 33 2.22 -5.00 11.21
N THR A 34 2.53 -4.83 12.50
CA THR A 34 2.35 -5.89 13.52
C THR A 34 0.90 -6.34 13.74
N GLU A 35 -0.07 -5.61 13.19
CA GLU A 35 -1.49 -5.96 13.26
C GLU A 35 -1.88 -7.06 12.26
N TRP A 36 -1.09 -7.24 11.19
CA TRP A 36 -1.48 -8.06 10.04
C TRP A 36 -0.38 -9.05 9.62
N ASP A 37 -0.80 -10.26 9.31
CA ASP A 37 -0.05 -11.16 8.42
C ASP A 37 -0.26 -10.75 6.95
N VAL A 38 0.41 -11.42 6.01
CA VAL A 38 0.31 -11.11 4.59
C VAL A 38 -1.14 -11.22 4.08
N ALA A 39 -1.90 -12.23 4.51
CA ALA A 39 -3.29 -12.40 4.10
C ALA A 39 -4.18 -11.24 4.55
N ALA A 40 -4.11 -10.86 5.83
CA ALA A 40 -4.86 -9.72 6.36
C ALA A 40 -4.42 -8.40 5.71
N LEU A 41 -3.13 -8.24 5.41
CA LEU A 41 -2.62 -7.05 4.71
C LEU A 41 -3.17 -6.95 3.28
N VAL A 42 -3.25 -8.05 2.54
CA VAL A 42 -3.83 -8.06 1.18
C VAL A 42 -5.34 -7.82 1.22
N ASP A 43 -6.04 -8.36 2.22
CA ASP A 43 -7.46 -8.09 2.46
C ASP A 43 -7.67 -6.58 2.72
N HIS A 44 -6.83 -5.95 3.57
CA HIS A 44 -6.84 -4.50 3.83
C HIS A 44 -6.64 -3.68 2.57
N LEU A 45 -5.61 -3.99 1.78
CA LEU A 45 -5.32 -3.27 0.53
C LEU A 45 -6.47 -3.42 -0.49
N THR A 46 -7.08 -4.59 -0.57
CA THR A 46 -8.23 -4.83 -1.46
C THR A 46 -9.41 -3.96 -1.04
N THR A 47 -9.71 -3.91 0.27
CA THR A 47 -10.72 -3.02 0.83
C THR A 47 -10.43 -1.55 0.50
N ASP A 48 -9.18 -1.11 0.72
CA ASP A 48 -8.75 0.26 0.47
C ASP A 48 -8.95 0.68 -1.00
N LEU A 49 -8.54 -0.17 -1.95
CA LEU A 49 -8.73 0.11 -3.39
C LEU A 49 -10.21 0.25 -3.77
N HIS A 50 -11.08 -0.63 -3.26
CA HIS A 50 -12.53 -0.50 -3.49
C HIS A 50 -13.08 0.82 -2.93
N ARG A 51 -12.67 1.20 -1.71
CA ARG A 51 -13.11 2.44 -1.07
C ARG A 51 -12.63 3.67 -1.81
N PHE A 52 -11.37 3.67 -2.26
CA PHE A 52 -10.80 4.77 -3.03
C PHE A 52 -11.53 4.94 -4.37
N ALA A 53 -11.78 3.84 -5.10
CA ALA A 53 -12.52 3.87 -6.36
C ALA A 53 -13.98 4.33 -6.17
N ALA A 54 -14.67 3.87 -5.13
CA ALA A 54 -16.01 4.34 -4.79
C ALA A 54 -16.02 5.84 -4.44
N GLY A 55 -15.04 6.30 -3.66
CA GLY A 55 -14.85 7.71 -3.33
C GLY A 55 -14.62 8.60 -4.56
N MET A 56 -13.83 8.13 -5.54
CA MET A 56 -13.65 8.80 -6.83
C MET A 56 -14.96 8.98 -7.61
N ARG A 57 -15.86 8.00 -7.50
CA ARG A 57 -17.19 8.03 -8.14
C ARG A 57 -18.23 8.82 -7.34
N GLY A 58 -17.89 9.27 -6.12
CA GLY A 58 -18.84 9.92 -5.21
C GLY A 58 -19.90 8.96 -4.67
N GLU A 59 -19.61 7.66 -4.67
CA GLU A 59 -20.48 6.62 -4.11
C GLU A 59 -20.40 6.60 -2.58
N GLU A 60 -21.44 6.09 -1.93
CA GLU A 60 -21.38 5.86 -0.48
C GLU A 60 -20.42 4.72 -0.17
N VAL A 61 -19.43 5.02 0.67
CA VAL A 61 -18.46 4.04 1.15
C VAL A 61 -18.97 3.42 2.44
N ASP A 62 -19.26 2.12 2.41
CA ASP A 62 -19.54 1.36 3.64
C ASP A 62 -18.22 1.12 4.39
N GLY A 63 -18.01 1.87 5.47
CA GLY A 63 -16.84 1.71 6.34
C GLY A 63 -16.78 0.39 7.11
N SER A 64 -17.87 -0.41 7.09
CA SER A 64 -17.92 -1.73 7.71
C SER A 64 -17.64 -2.88 6.74
N ALA A 65 -17.66 -2.61 5.44
CA ALA A 65 -17.31 -3.60 4.42
C ALA A 65 -15.79 -3.84 4.42
N ASP A 66 -15.41 -5.11 4.49
CA ASP A 66 -14.04 -5.60 4.42
C ASP A 66 -13.97 -6.74 3.39
N ALA A 67 -12.93 -6.74 2.56
CA ALA A 67 -12.67 -7.76 1.54
C ALA A 67 -12.17 -9.09 2.15
N GLY A 68 -12.06 -9.16 3.48
CA GLY A 68 -11.62 -10.32 4.23
C GLY A 68 -12.33 -11.62 3.84
N GLY A 69 -11.53 -12.67 3.67
CA GLY A 69 -12.05 -14.04 3.50
C GLY A 69 -12.39 -14.44 2.07
N ALA A 70 -11.92 -13.70 1.06
CA ALA A 70 -11.97 -14.15 -0.33
C ALA A 70 -11.32 -15.55 -0.49
N GLU A 71 -11.94 -16.41 -1.29
CA GLU A 71 -11.40 -17.75 -1.61
C GLU A 71 -10.07 -17.63 -2.36
N ASP A 72 -9.97 -16.62 -3.25
CA ASP A 72 -8.77 -16.26 -3.98
C ASP A 72 -8.46 -14.78 -3.77
N ARG A 73 -7.51 -14.49 -2.88
CA ARG A 73 -7.11 -13.13 -2.50
C ARG A 73 -6.35 -12.42 -3.59
N ALA A 74 -5.55 -13.14 -4.38
CA ALA A 74 -4.80 -12.56 -5.49
C ALA A 74 -5.77 -12.07 -6.57
N ALA A 75 -6.75 -12.91 -6.94
CA ALA A 75 -7.80 -12.52 -7.87
C ALA A 75 -8.64 -11.34 -7.35
N ALA A 76 -8.99 -11.33 -6.05
CA ALA A 76 -9.74 -10.24 -5.44
C ALA A 76 -8.98 -8.90 -5.50
N PHE A 77 -7.68 -8.90 -5.18
CA PHE A 77 -6.83 -7.71 -5.28
C PHE A 77 -6.73 -7.20 -6.73
N GLY A 78 -6.52 -8.11 -7.69
CA GLY A 78 -6.44 -7.77 -9.12
C GLY A 78 -7.75 -7.15 -9.66
N GLU A 79 -8.91 -7.67 -9.22
CA GLU A 79 -10.21 -7.10 -9.56
C GLU A 79 -10.38 -5.69 -8.96
N ALA A 80 -9.99 -5.48 -7.70
CA ALA A 80 -10.04 -4.15 -7.07
C ALA A 80 -9.13 -3.14 -7.81
N ALA A 81 -7.91 -3.55 -8.19
CA ALA A 81 -7.01 -2.73 -8.99
C ALA A 81 -7.58 -2.43 -10.40
N ALA A 82 -8.25 -3.39 -11.03
CA ALA A 82 -8.93 -3.19 -12.31
C ALA A 82 -10.10 -2.20 -12.19
N GLN A 83 -10.90 -2.27 -11.13
CA GLN A 83 -11.99 -1.32 -10.87
C GLN A 83 -11.48 0.10 -10.64
N LEU A 84 -10.35 0.25 -9.95
CA LEU A 84 -9.72 1.56 -9.78
C LEU A 84 -9.26 2.13 -11.13
N ARG A 85 -8.60 1.33 -11.97
CA ARG A 85 -8.21 1.76 -13.33
C ARG A 85 -9.42 2.14 -14.18
N ALA A 86 -10.51 1.37 -14.11
CA ALA A 86 -11.74 1.65 -14.82
C ALA A 86 -12.35 3.00 -14.41
N ALA A 87 -12.32 3.36 -13.12
CA ALA A 87 -12.79 4.67 -12.67
C ALA A 87 -12.05 5.84 -13.35
N TYR A 88 -10.74 5.72 -13.57
CA TYR A 88 -9.97 6.71 -14.33
C TYR A 88 -10.36 6.73 -15.82
N ASP A 89 -10.54 5.57 -16.45
CA ASP A 89 -10.97 5.48 -17.85
C ASP A 89 -12.36 6.07 -18.08
N GLU A 90 -13.24 6.01 -17.07
CA GLU A 90 -14.55 6.67 -17.02
C GLU A 90 -14.46 8.19 -16.83
N GLY A 91 -13.27 8.71 -16.50
CA GLY A 91 -12.98 10.14 -16.34
C GLY A 91 -13.06 10.66 -14.91
N HIS A 92 -13.07 9.77 -13.90
CA HIS A 92 -12.97 10.17 -12.51
C HIS A 92 -11.52 10.49 -12.12
N GLU A 93 -11.34 11.45 -11.21
CA GLU A 93 -10.03 11.94 -10.76
C GLU A 93 -9.98 12.05 -9.23
N ALA A 94 -8.82 11.79 -8.65
CA ALA A 94 -8.56 12.01 -7.23
C ALA A 94 -7.11 12.47 -7.00
N GLN A 95 -6.87 13.10 -5.85
CA GLN A 95 -5.52 13.30 -5.35
C GLN A 95 -4.95 11.96 -4.89
N VAL A 96 -3.83 11.55 -5.46
CA VAL A 96 -3.29 10.19 -5.26
C VAL A 96 -2.18 10.12 -4.22
N ASP A 97 -1.62 11.24 -3.76
CA ASP A 97 -0.41 11.20 -2.93
C ASP A 97 -0.62 10.48 -1.58
N TRP A 98 -1.82 10.55 -1.00
CA TRP A 98 -2.18 9.71 0.15
C TRP A 98 -2.24 8.23 -0.21
N GLN A 99 -2.89 7.90 -1.34
CA GLN A 99 -2.98 6.54 -1.85
C GLN A 99 -1.59 5.95 -2.14
N LEU A 100 -0.68 6.76 -2.69
CA LEU A 100 0.72 6.39 -2.91
C LEU A 100 1.43 6.13 -1.58
N ALA A 101 1.21 6.96 -0.56
CA ALA A 101 1.80 6.73 0.76
C ALA A 101 1.34 5.39 1.38
N GLU A 102 0.04 5.11 1.32
CA GLU A 102 -0.55 3.86 1.86
C GLU A 102 -0.01 2.64 1.11
N LEU A 103 -0.17 2.61 -0.21
CA LEU A 103 0.24 1.47 -1.03
C LEU A 103 1.76 1.26 -1.01
N ALA A 104 2.56 2.32 -1.01
CA ALA A 104 4.02 2.19 -1.02
C ALA A 104 4.54 1.71 0.34
N THR A 105 3.95 2.18 1.44
CA THR A 105 4.28 1.67 2.78
C THR A 105 4.00 0.17 2.86
N HIS A 106 2.85 -0.27 2.36
CA HIS A 106 2.47 -1.68 2.40
C HIS A 106 3.15 -2.54 1.34
N ALA A 107 3.59 -1.97 0.21
CA ALA A 107 4.51 -2.64 -0.70
C ALA A 107 5.82 -2.97 0.01
N TRP A 108 6.36 -2.05 0.83
CA TRP A 108 7.53 -2.33 1.66
C TRP A 108 7.24 -3.40 2.72
N ASP A 109 6.07 -3.37 3.36
CA ASP A 109 5.66 -4.40 4.34
C ASP A 109 5.60 -5.79 3.69
N LEU A 110 5.00 -5.92 2.49
CA LEU A 110 4.93 -7.18 1.72
C LEU A 110 6.31 -7.66 1.26
N ARG A 111 7.13 -6.78 0.69
CA ARG A 111 8.48 -7.13 0.22
C ARG A 111 9.35 -7.59 1.39
N THR A 112 9.29 -6.90 2.52
CA THR A 112 9.96 -7.32 3.76
C THR A 112 9.42 -8.65 4.27
N ALA A 113 8.09 -8.81 4.34
CA ALA A 113 7.45 -10.03 4.82
C ALA A 113 7.82 -11.23 3.94
N THR A 114 7.97 -11.04 2.63
CA THR A 114 8.33 -12.08 1.64
C THR A 114 9.83 -12.31 1.48
N GLY A 115 10.67 -11.39 1.97
CA GLY A 115 12.14 -11.46 1.84
C GLY A 115 12.66 -11.00 0.49
N THR A 116 11.88 -10.17 -0.22
CA THR A 116 12.23 -9.57 -1.51
C THR A 116 12.60 -8.09 -1.32
N THR A 117 13.34 -7.51 -2.28
CA THR A 117 13.76 -6.10 -2.19
C THR A 117 12.76 -5.17 -2.87
N THR A 118 12.88 -3.87 -2.61
CA THR A 118 12.14 -2.78 -3.26
C THR A 118 12.91 -2.14 -4.42
N GLU A 119 14.08 -2.69 -4.79
CA GLU A 119 14.99 -2.10 -5.79
C GLU A 119 14.42 -2.07 -7.21
N ASP A 120 13.48 -2.97 -7.53
CA ASP A 120 12.77 -3.02 -8.82
C ASP A 120 11.54 -2.10 -8.87
N LEU A 121 11.17 -1.48 -7.75
CA LEU A 121 10.03 -0.57 -7.67
C LEU A 121 10.44 0.85 -8.07
N ASP A 122 9.55 1.58 -8.73
CA ASP A 122 9.78 3.00 -8.99
C ASP A 122 9.77 3.77 -7.67
N ALA A 123 10.84 4.51 -7.41
CA ALA A 123 10.99 5.30 -6.20
C ALA A 123 10.01 6.48 -6.14
N SER A 124 9.54 6.98 -7.29
CA SER A 124 8.66 8.15 -7.37
C SER A 124 7.42 8.04 -6.49
N ALA A 125 6.79 6.86 -6.46
CA ALA A 125 5.61 6.59 -5.66
C ALA A 125 5.88 6.78 -4.16
N ALA A 126 6.95 6.17 -3.66
CA ALA A 126 7.36 6.29 -2.26
C ALA A 126 7.85 7.71 -1.91
N GLU A 127 8.54 8.39 -2.82
CA GLU A 127 8.99 9.77 -2.62
C GLU A 127 7.82 10.75 -2.50
N ARG A 128 6.82 10.64 -3.38
CA ARG A 128 5.58 11.43 -3.32
C ARG A 128 4.80 11.14 -2.05
N GLY A 129 4.63 9.87 -1.72
CA GLY A 129 3.98 9.45 -0.49
C GLY A 129 4.66 10.03 0.75
N LEU A 130 5.99 9.91 0.84
CA LEU A 130 6.80 10.45 1.93
C LEU A 130 6.68 11.97 2.04
N ASP A 131 6.78 12.69 0.92
CA ASP A 131 6.63 14.14 0.90
C ASP A 131 5.24 14.57 1.39
N PHE A 132 4.19 13.86 0.95
CA PHE A 132 2.81 14.13 1.38
C PHE A 132 2.63 13.91 2.88
N VAL A 133 3.01 12.74 3.41
CA VAL A 133 2.82 12.45 4.84
C VAL A 133 3.68 13.36 5.70
N THR A 134 4.90 13.69 5.29
CA THR A 134 5.78 14.62 6.04
C THR A 134 5.18 16.02 6.14
N ARG A 135 4.53 16.51 5.07
CA ARG A 135 3.91 17.85 5.06
C ARG A 135 2.59 17.90 5.83
N ASN A 136 1.83 16.81 5.84
CA ASN A 136 0.45 16.80 6.34
C ASN A 136 0.30 16.18 7.74
N LEU A 137 1.21 15.27 8.13
CA LEU A 137 1.22 14.62 9.44
C LEU A 137 2.35 15.18 10.29
N ALA A 138 2.05 16.23 11.06
CA ALA A 138 2.89 16.59 12.20
C ALA A 138 2.77 15.49 13.29
N ASP A 139 3.73 15.40 14.20
CA ASP A 139 3.79 14.31 15.19
C ASP A 139 2.52 14.19 16.06
N ASP A 140 1.80 15.29 16.27
CA ASP A 140 0.53 15.35 17.01
C ASP A 140 -0.70 14.92 16.18
N ARG A 141 -0.53 14.69 14.87
CA ARG A 141 -1.58 14.33 13.90
C ARG A 141 -1.44 12.92 13.33
N ARG A 142 -0.52 12.11 13.88
CA ARG A 142 -0.24 10.73 13.44
C ARG A 142 -1.39 9.76 13.67
N GLY A 143 -2.24 9.98 14.69
CA GLY A 143 -3.33 9.07 15.04
C GLY A 143 -2.83 7.66 15.38
N ASP A 144 -3.73 6.67 15.30
CA ASP A 144 -3.37 5.26 15.56
C ASP A 144 -2.74 4.57 14.33
N ALA A 145 -2.93 5.12 13.12
CA ALA A 145 -2.43 4.55 11.87
C ALA A 145 -0.90 4.69 11.68
N PHE A 146 -0.28 5.66 12.34
CA PHE A 146 1.16 5.89 12.27
C PHE A 146 1.81 5.75 13.65
N SER A 147 2.64 4.73 13.80
CA SER A 147 3.54 4.62 14.95
C SER A 147 4.58 5.75 14.96
N PRO A 148 5.24 6.03 16.10
CA PRO A 148 6.33 6.99 16.15
C PRO A 148 7.39 6.67 15.09
N ALA A 149 7.80 7.68 14.32
CA ALA A 149 8.82 7.52 13.30
C ALA A 149 10.12 6.98 13.92
N VAL A 150 10.79 6.10 13.17
CA VAL A 150 12.10 5.56 13.53
C VAL A 150 13.16 6.06 12.55
N GLU A 151 14.43 5.98 12.95
CA GLU A 151 15.52 6.33 12.06
C GLU A 151 15.70 5.22 11.00
N PRO A 152 15.61 5.55 9.70
CA PRO A 152 15.87 4.58 8.64
C PRO A 152 17.34 4.16 8.64
N ARG A 153 17.68 2.99 8.08
CA ARG A 153 19.08 2.58 7.98
C ARG A 153 19.88 3.54 7.09
N ALA A 154 21.19 3.61 7.32
CA ALA A 154 22.08 4.35 6.45
C ALA A 154 21.99 3.83 5.01
N GLY A 155 21.62 4.70 4.07
CA GLY A 155 21.42 4.33 2.66
C GLY A 155 20.06 3.69 2.36
N ALA A 156 19.07 3.77 3.25
CA ALA A 156 17.69 3.38 2.99
C ALA A 156 17.17 4.03 1.70
N ASP A 157 16.44 3.25 0.89
CA ASP A 157 15.76 3.73 -0.30
C ASP A 157 14.49 4.52 0.07
N ALA A 158 13.74 4.98 -0.94
CA ALA A 158 12.54 5.78 -0.71
C ALA A 158 11.44 5.02 0.05
N TYR A 159 11.27 3.73 -0.25
CA TYR A 159 10.27 2.87 0.37
C TYR A 159 10.56 2.65 1.85
N GLU A 160 11.81 2.36 2.21
CA GLU A 160 12.20 2.18 3.60
C GLU A 160 12.17 3.49 4.38
N ARG A 161 12.52 4.63 3.77
CA ARG A 161 12.37 5.93 4.44
C ARG A 161 10.90 6.26 4.74
N LEU A 162 10.00 5.94 3.80
CA LEU A 162 8.56 6.06 4.03
C LEU A 162 8.07 5.12 5.13
N ALA A 163 8.46 3.84 5.09
CA ALA A 163 8.12 2.87 6.12
C ALA A 163 8.63 3.28 7.51
N ALA A 164 9.86 3.78 7.59
CA ALA A 164 10.48 4.31 8.81
C ALA A 164 9.74 5.53 9.36
N PHE A 165 9.29 6.44 8.48
CA PHE A 165 8.43 7.55 8.87
C PHE A 165 7.12 7.04 9.49
N SER A 166 6.59 5.93 8.99
CA SER A 166 5.39 5.27 9.51
C SER A 166 5.65 4.33 10.70
N GLY A 167 6.85 4.42 11.29
CA GLY A 167 7.26 3.70 12.50
C GLY A 167 7.64 2.24 12.29
N ARG A 168 7.74 1.77 11.05
CA ARG A 168 8.20 0.41 10.75
C ARG A 168 9.72 0.33 10.87
N SER A 169 10.19 -0.79 11.41
CA SER A 169 11.61 -1.15 11.37
C SER A 169 11.74 -2.62 11.04
N VAL A 170 12.78 -2.99 10.29
CA VAL A 170 13.27 -4.35 10.32
C VAL A 170 13.95 -4.53 11.66
N ALA A 171 13.48 -5.50 12.47
CA ALA A 171 14.28 -5.92 13.62
C ALA A 171 15.67 -6.27 13.09
N ALA A 172 16.72 -5.64 13.62
CA ALA A 172 18.08 -5.95 13.21
C ALA A 172 18.25 -7.47 13.32
N ALA A 173 18.63 -8.12 12.21
CA ALA A 173 18.98 -9.53 12.24
C ALA A 173 20.04 -9.70 13.33
N GLN A 174 19.69 -10.46 14.37
CA GLN A 174 20.60 -10.77 15.47
C GLN A 174 21.74 -11.68 14.99
#